data_AF-A0A227IZ93-F1
#
_entry.id   AF-A0A227IZ93-F1
#
_cell.length_a   1.000
_cell.length_b   1.000
_cell.length_c   1.000
_cell.angle_alpha   90.00
_cell.angle_beta   90.00
_cell.angle_gamma   90.00
#
_symmetry.space_group_name_H-M   'P 1'
#
loop_
_entity.id
_entity.type
_entity.pdbx_description
1 polymer ?
#
loop_
_entity_poly.entity_id
_entity_poly.type
_entity_poly.pdbx_seq_one_letter_code
_entity_poly.pdbx_strand_id
1 'polypeptide(L)'
;DSTQAIGQIITSHEEIMKVADLITSVAEQTNLLALNAAIEAARAGDQGRGFAVVAEQVRELSAKSSQSAIEIRHLLDRSEQEVK
;
A
#
# COMPACT_ATOMS: atom_id res chain seq x y z
N ASP A 1 -14.40 -20.74 25.36
CA ASP A 1 -15.28 -19.57 25.55
C ASP A 1 -15.37 -18.72 24.29
N SER A 2 -16.59 -18.52 23.77
CA SER A 2 -16.83 -17.76 22.53
C SER A 2 -16.38 -16.29 22.66
N THR A 3 -16.51 -15.70 23.85
CA THR A 3 -16.00 -14.35 24.16
C THR A 3 -14.48 -14.24 24.00
N GLN A 4 -13.74 -15.29 24.37
CA GLN A 4 -12.28 -15.31 24.20
C GLN A 4 -11.88 -15.40 22.72
N ALA A 5 -12.61 -16.21 21.94
CA ALA A 5 -12.39 -16.31 20.49
C ALA A 5 -12.68 -14.98 19.77
N ILE A 6 -13.75 -14.29 20.13
CA ILE A 6 -14.07 -12.94 19.62
C ILE A 6 -12.97 -11.94 19.98
N GLY A 7 -12.48 -11.97 21.23
CA GLY A 7 -11.37 -11.11 21.66
C GLY A 7 -10.09 -11.33 20.83
N GLN A 8 -9.76 -12.59 20.51
CA GLN A 8 -8.61 -12.91 19.66
C GLN A 8 -8.78 -12.40 18.23
N ILE A 9 -9.98 -12.52 17.65
CA ILE A 9 -10.28 -12.00 16.31
C ILE A 9 -10.06 -10.48 16.28
N ILE A 10 -10.53 -9.74 17.29
CA ILE A 10 -10.33 -8.29 17.39
C ILE A 10 -8.85 -7.94 17.48
N THR A 11 -8.05 -8.66 18.29
CA THR A 11 -6.60 -8.42 18.35
C THR A 11 -5.91 -8.66 17.02
N SER A 12 -6.20 -9.77 16.33
CA SER A 12 -5.63 -10.03 15.00
C SER A 12 -6.08 -8.98 13.98
N HIS A 13 -7.29 -8.47 14.11
CA HIS A 13 -7.81 -7.40 13.27
C HIS A 13 -6.97 -6.12 13.36
N GLU A 14 -6.68 -5.68 14.59
CA GLU A 14 -5.84 -4.50 14.85
C GLU A 14 -4.42 -4.68 14.32
N GLU A 15 -3.87 -5.90 14.40
CA GLU A 15 -2.55 -6.21 13.84
C GLU A 15 -2.54 -6.12 12.31
N ILE A 16 -3.55 -6.67 11.63
CA ILE A 16 -3.66 -6.57 10.17
C ILE A 16 -3.87 -5.13 9.73
N MET A 17 -4.65 -4.33 10.46
CA MET A 17 -4.82 -2.89 10.20
C MET A 17 -3.47 -2.15 10.22
N LYS A 18 -2.62 -2.40 11.22
CA LYS A 18 -1.27 -1.81 11.29
C LYS A 18 -0.40 -2.21 10.10
N VAL A 19 -0.51 -3.45 9.63
CA VAL A 19 0.22 -3.93 8.44
C VAL A 19 -0.30 -3.23 7.18
N ALA A 20 -1.61 -3.05 7.04
CA ALA A 20 -2.20 -2.34 5.91
C ALA A 20 -1.77 -0.86 5.87
N ASP A 21 -1.71 -0.19 7.02
CA ASP A 21 -1.19 1.18 7.12
C ASP A 21 0.30 1.26 6.74
N LEU A 22 1.11 0.29 7.17
CA LEU A 22 2.51 0.19 6.76
C LEU A 22 2.66 -0.01 5.24
N ILE A 23 1.87 -0.89 4.63
CA ILE A 23 1.88 -1.10 3.16
C ILE A 23 1.52 0.19 2.44
N THR A 24 0.52 0.93 2.92
CA THR A 24 0.12 2.23 2.36
C THR A 24 1.27 3.22 2.39
N SER A 25 1.95 3.35 3.54
CA SER A 25 3.12 4.23 3.69
C SER A 25 4.28 3.83 2.77
N VAL A 26 4.58 2.53 2.66
CA VAL A 26 5.63 2.02 1.76
C VAL A 26 5.29 2.31 0.29
N ALA A 27 4.02 2.12 -0.09
CA ALA A 27 3.55 2.42 -1.45
C ALA A 27 3.68 3.92 -1.77
N GLU A 28 3.32 4.81 -0.85
CA GLU A 28 3.48 6.26 -1.03
C GLU A 28 4.95 6.67 -1.16
N GLN A 29 5.83 6.13 -0.32
CA GLN A 29 7.28 6.37 -0.42
C GLN A 29 7.84 5.85 -1.74
N THR A 30 7.41 4.67 -2.18
CA THR A 30 7.84 4.07 -3.47
C THR A 30 7.35 4.92 -4.65
N ASN A 31 6.13 5.45 -4.57
CA ASN A 31 5.59 6.39 -5.56
C ASN A 31 6.40 7.69 -5.64
N LEU A 32 6.83 8.24 -4.50
CA LEU A 32 7.72 9.42 -4.48
C LEU A 32 9.11 9.13 -5.06
N LEU A 33 9.68 7.96 -4.77
CA LEU A 33 10.94 7.52 -5.35
C LEU A 33 10.83 7.35 -6.87
N ALA A 34 9.73 6.76 -7.35
CA ALA A 34 9.44 6.61 -8.77
C ALA A 34 9.28 7.97 -9.47
N LEU A 35 8.62 8.94 -8.83
CA LEU A 35 8.51 10.30 -9.35
C LEU A 35 9.88 10.97 -9.49
N ASN A 36 10.74 10.87 -8.47
CA ASN A 36 12.10 11.41 -8.52
C ASN A 36 12.92 10.75 -9.65
N ALA A 37 12.78 9.43 -9.83
CA ALA A 37 13.43 8.71 -10.92
C ALA A 37 12.92 9.16 -12.30
N ALA A 38 11.63 9.42 -12.44
CA ALA A 38 11.04 9.94 -13.68
C ALA A 38 11.57 11.35 -14.01
N ILE A 39 11.71 12.22 -13.01
CA ILE A 39 12.29 13.57 -13.17
C ILE A 39 13.75 13.49 -13.63
N GLU A 40 14.56 12.64 -13.01
CA GLU A 40 15.97 12.49 -13.38
C GLU A 40 16.14 11.83 -14.75
N ALA A 41 15.25 10.88 -15.09
CA ALA A 41 15.20 10.28 -16.42
C ALA A 41 14.88 11.32 -17.51
N ALA A 42 13.94 12.24 -17.24
CA ALA A 42 13.65 13.36 -18.15
C ALA A 42 14.85 14.30 -18.30
N ARG A 43 15.59 14.55 -17.21
CA ARG A 43 16.80 15.38 -17.21
C ARG A 43 17.94 14.77 -18.02
N ALA A 44 18.08 13.44 -18.02
CA ALA A 44 19.07 12.71 -18.81
C ALA A 44 18.76 12.64 -20.31
N GLY A 45 17.59 13.12 -20.74
CA GLY A 45 17.19 13.15 -22.15
C GLY A 45 17.13 11.75 -22.77
N ASP A 46 17.78 11.57 -23.91
CA ASP A 46 17.75 10.28 -24.65
C ASP A 46 18.34 9.11 -23.85
N GLN A 47 19.33 9.38 -22.98
CA GLN A 47 19.96 8.36 -22.12
C GLN A 47 19.02 7.88 -21.00
N GLY A 48 18.02 8.69 -20.64
CA GLY A 48 17.07 8.39 -19.57
C GLY A 48 15.83 7.61 -20.01
N ARG A 49 15.63 7.37 -21.32
CA ARG A 49 14.40 6.77 -21.84
C ARG A 49 14.05 5.41 -21.23
N GLY A 50 15.03 4.53 -21.05
CA GLY A 50 14.81 3.23 -20.41
C GLY A 50 14.43 3.36 -18.93
N PHE A 51 15.08 4.27 -18.22
CA PHE A 51 14.77 4.56 -16.81
C PHE A 51 13.38 5.19 -16.64
N ALA A 52 12.92 6.02 -17.58
CA ALA A 52 11.59 6.62 -17.54
C ALA A 52 10.48 5.55 -17.59
N VAL A 53 10.65 4.51 -18.42
CA VAL A 53 9.68 3.40 -18.51
C VAL A 53 9.61 2.62 -17.20
N VAL A 54 10.77 2.33 -16.59
CA VAL A 54 10.83 1.63 -15.31
C VAL A 54 10.19 2.48 -14.20
N ALA A 55 10.49 3.77 -14.16
CA ALA A 55 9.91 4.70 -13.18
C ALA A 55 8.38 4.72 -13.26
N GLU A 56 7.80 4.74 -14.46
CA GLU A 56 6.34 4.71 -14.62
C GLU A 56 5.74 3.36 -14.16
N GLN A 57 6.37 2.23 -14.49
CA GLN A 57 5.90 0.92 -14.02
C GLN A 57 5.93 0.81 -12.49
N VAL A 58 7.00 1.30 -11.85
CA VAL A 58 7.10 1.31 -10.38
C VAL A 58 6.00 2.19 -9.78
N ARG A 59 5.67 3.32 -10.43
CA ARG A 59 4.60 4.21 -10.00
C ARG A 59 3.23 3.54 -10.07
N GLU A 60 2.93 2.86 -11.17
CA GLU A 60 1.69 2.06 -11.33
C GLU A 60 1.58 0.94 -10.27
N LEU A 61 2.67 0.21 -10.04
CA LEU A 61 2.75 -0.84 -9.02
C LEU A 61 2.51 -0.28 -7.61
N SER A 62 3.11 0.87 -7.31
CA SER A 62 2.93 1.56 -6.02
C SER A 62 1.49 2.00 -5.81
N ALA A 63 0.87 2.61 -6.84
CA ALA A 63 -0.53 3.02 -6.78
C ALA A 63 -1.47 1.82 -6.56
N LYS A 64 -1.24 0.71 -7.27
CA LYS A 64 -2.02 -0.53 -7.08
C LYS A 64 -1.85 -1.10 -5.68
N SER A 65 -0.63 -1.09 -5.13
CA SER A 65 -0.34 -1.57 -3.77
C SER A 65 -1.06 -0.74 -2.71
N SER A 66 -1.03 0.59 -2.84
CA SER A 66 -1.76 1.51 -1.96
C SER A 66 -3.27 1.25 -2.01
N GLN A 67 -3.84 1.11 -3.21
CA GLN A 67 -5.26 0.81 -3.39
C GLN A 67 -5.67 -0.51 -2.73
N SER A 68 -4.87 -1.58 -2.91
CA SER A 68 -5.14 -2.86 -2.25
C SER A 68 -5.05 -2.78 -0.72
N ALA A 69 -4.13 -1.99 -0.17
CA ALA A 69 -4.04 -1.76 1.26
C ALA A 69 -5.26 -1.02 1.82
N ILE A 70 -5.78 -0.03 1.08
CA ILE A 70 -7.02 0.69 1.42
C ILE A 70 -8.22 -0.28 1.40
N GLU A 71 -8.32 -1.15 0.39
CA GLU A 71 -9.37 -2.16 0.31
C GLU A 71 -9.32 -3.16 1.48
N ILE A 72 -8.12 -3.58 1.89
CA ILE A 72 -7.93 -4.41 3.09
C ILE A 72 -8.49 -3.70 4.32
N ARG A 73 -8.18 -2.40 4.52
CA ARG A 73 -8.73 -1.63 5.64
C ARG A 73 -10.26 -1.60 5.61
N HIS A 74 -10.87 -1.36 4.46
CA HIS A 74 -12.34 -1.37 4.34
C HIS A 74 -12.97 -2.73 4.64
N LEU A 75 -12.35 -3.82 4.20
CA LEU A 75 -12.82 -5.17 4.50
C LEU A 75 -12.71 -5.48 5.99
N LEU A 76 -11.64 -5.00 6.62
CA LEU A 76 -11.43 -5.11 8.05
C LEU A 76 -12.50 -4.29 8.80
N ASP A 77 -12.63 -2.99 8.57
CA ASP A 77 -13.64 -2.14 9.21
C ASP A 77 -15.06 -2.75 9.14
N ARG A 78 -15.42 -3.35 8.00
CA ARG A 78 -16.69 -4.06 7.84
C ARG A 78 -16.77 -5.34 8.69
N SER A 79 -15.73 -6.15 8.71
CA SER A 79 -15.68 -7.36 9.53
C SER A 79 -15.71 -7.06 11.03
N GLU A 80 -15.16 -5.93 11.48
CA GLU A 80 -15.28 -5.50 12.88
C GLU A 80 -16.74 -5.14 13.23
N GLN A 81 -17.44 -4.47 12.32
CA GLN A 81 -18.86 -4.13 12.50
C GLN A 81 -19.78 -5.35 12.57
N GLU A 82 -19.44 -6.45 11.88
CA GLU A 82 -20.23 -7.69 11.93
C GLU A 82 -20.06 -8.48 13.23
N VAL A 83 -18.96 -8.24 13.97
CA VAL A 83 -18.63 -8.93 15.23
C VAL A 83 -19.13 -8.16 16.46
N LYS A 84 -19.30 -6.84 16.35
CA LYS A 84 -19.87 -5.96 17.38
C LYS A 84 -21.40 -6.09 17.46
#